data_AF-A0A813UTY4-F1
#
_entry.id   AF-A0A813UTY4-F1
#
_cell.length_a   1.000
_cell.length_b   1.000
_cell.length_c   1.000
_cell.angle_alpha   90.00
_cell.angle_beta   90.00
_cell.angle_gamma   90.00
#
_symmetry.space_group_name_H-M   'P 1'
#
loop_
_entity.id
_entity.type
_entity.pdbx_description
1 polymer ?
#
loop_
_entity_poly.entity_id
_entity_poly.type
_entity_poly.pdbx_seq_one_letter_code
_entity_poly.pdbx_strand_id
1 'polypeptide(L)'
;MIAANLCGKIPVKDFNGTFIELEKSLSNLSIEKGGSWSPKECKPRYKVALIIPYRNRENILKIFLKNLHPFLQKQQIEYGIYLIEPLQNLSFNRGLLMNIGFIESLKKTNQKWECFMFHDVDLIPEDDRIFYSCPEQPRHMSAYVTKYNSILSGDHIFGGVSALTKEQMKNVNGYSNLYFGWGSEDDDFRLRILKKNYNITRYPLEISRYFMIRHTKDQEINPERFNLMKSAINRMSNDGLNSIEYNIKFKYLTRIITKYNFEMFSECRQTPKETILNFVESVCRLVKKIFPNVSGSEDIHKVMQERFTEGLFNQRLRETVRSKMLKMRNKTKKTFHIQDLIDYAECKNSSYDSSHSDLKKTSCDKDQFRQPIANDQNRQNNFVSNSYSKQPYSGYNHSNLGYNQGNLKL
;
A
#
# COMPACT_ATOMS: atom_id res chain seq x y z
N MET A 1 -27.11 -16.35 -18.33
CA MET A 1 -28.00 -17.00 -17.34
C MET A 1 -27.46 -16.79 -15.93
N ILE A 2 -28.30 -16.31 -15.01
CA ILE A 2 -28.01 -16.14 -13.57
C ILE A 2 -28.04 -17.54 -12.93
N ALA A 3 -27.19 -17.83 -11.94
CA ALA A 3 -27.23 -19.11 -11.23
C ALA A 3 -28.65 -19.34 -10.68
N ALA A 4 -29.24 -20.51 -10.97
CA ALA A 4 -30.67 -20.78 -10.75
C ALA A 4 -31.11 -20.74 -9.27
N ASN A 5 -30.17 -20.59 -8.34
CA ASN A 5 -30.40 -20.76 -6.90
C ASN A 5 -30.30 -19.47 -6.08
N LEU A 6 -30.17 -18.28 -6.68
CA LEU A 6 -30.08 -17.01 -5.92
C LEU A 6 -31.45 -16.64 -5.30
N CYS A 7 -31.46 -16.31 -4.01
CA CYS A 7 -32.67 -16.12 -3.20
C CYS A 7 -32.89 -14.66 -2.76
N GLY A 8 -31.98 -13.75 -3.08
CA GLY A 8 -32.01 -12.35 -2.64
C GLY A 8 -31.35 -12.18 -1.29
N LYS A 9 -32.04 -11.55 -0.34
CA LYS A 9 -31.48 -11.21 0.97
C LYS A 9 -31.03 -12.44 1.73
N ILE A 10 -29.85 -12.36 2.34
CA ILE A 10 -29.24 -13.42 3.14
C ILE A 10 -28.83 -12.90 4.52
N PRO A 11 -29.07 -13.66 5.60
CA PRO A 11 -28.64 -13.26 6.93
C PRO A 11 -27.13 -13.44 7.09
N VAL A 12 -26.48 -12.49 7.77
CA VAL A 12 -25.08 -12.62 8.18
C VAL A 12 -24.99 -13.61 9.34
N LYS A 13 -24.16 -14.63 9.18
CA LYS A 13 -23.92 -15.67 10.18
C LYS A 13 -22.75 -15.26 11.07
N ASP A 14 -22.98 -15.18 12.37
CA ASP A 14 -21.91 -14.96 13.34
C ASP A 14 -21.08 -16.24 13.56
N PHE A 15 -19.89 -16.08 14.15
CA PHE A 15 -19.01 -17.18 14.49
C PHE A 15 -18.08 -16.85 15.66
N ASN A 16 -18.20 -17.62 16.76
CA ASN A 16 -17.42 -17.42 17.99
C ASN A 16 -16.45 -18.58 18.33
N GLY A 17 -16.19 -19.47 17.38
CA GLY A 17 -15.27 -20.61 17.57
C GLY A 17 -13.81 -20.32 17.23
N THR A 18 -12.99 -21.35 17.33
CA THR A 18 -11.60 -21.40 16.83
C THR A 18 -11.55 -21.59 15.30
N PHE A 19 -10.38 -21.36 14.68
CA PHE A 19 -10.21 -21.66 13.26
C PHE A 19 -10.39 -23.15 12.93
N ILE A 20 -10.03 -24.05 13.84
CA ILE A 20 -10.21 -25.51 13.65
C ILE A 20 -11.70 -25.84 13.55
N GLU A 21 -12.51 -25.27 14.44
CA GLU A 21 -13.97 -25.44 14.39
C GLU A 21 -14.57 -24.79 13.15
N LEU A 22 -14.04 -23.65 12.71
CA LEU A 22 -14.47 -23.00 11.48
C LEU A 22 -14.22 -23.91 10.27
N GLU A 23 -13.01 -24.46 10.13
CA GLU A 23 -12.66 -25.39 9.06
C GLU A 23 -13.56 -26.64 9.07
N LYS A 24 -13.83 -27.21 10.24
CA LYS A 24 -14.78 -28.33 10.40
C LYS A 24 -16.18 -27.93 9.92
N SER A 25 -16.64 -26.73 10.28
CA SER A 25 -17.96 -26.22 9.89
C SER A 25 -18.12 -25.89 8.40
N LEU A 26 -17.01 -25.82 7.65
CA LEU A 26 -16.94 -25.58 6.21
C LEU A 26 -16.48 -26.83 5.43
N SER A 27 -16.35 -27.97 6.11
CA SER A 27 -15.79 -29.20 5.52
C SER A 27 -16.57 -29.75 4.33
N ASN A 28 -17.89 -29.52 4.31
CA ASN A 28 -18.80 -29.92 3.23
C ASN A 28 -18.63 -29.08 1.95
N LEU A 29 -18.00 -27.91 2.02
CA LEU A 29 -17.84 -26.99 0.89
C LEU A 29 -16.73 -27.41 -0.08
N SER A 30 -16.04 -28.53 0.18
CA SER A 30 -14.96 -29.04 -0.68
C SER A 30 -13.90 -27.98 -1.04
N ILE A 31 -13.61 -27.07 -0.11
CA ILE A 31 -12.62 -26.01 -0.30
C ILE A 31 -11.23 -26.64 -0.35
N GLU A 32 -10.46 -26.28 -1.38
CA GLU A 32 -9.11 -26.73 -1.60
C GLU A 32 -8.11 -25.94 -0.75
N LYS A 33 -6.96 -26.56 -0.46
CA LYS A 33 -5.90 -25.94 0.34
C LYS A 33 -5.48 -24.59 -0.26
N GLY A 34 -5.49 -23.57 0.60
CA GLY A 34 -5.25 -22.18 0.21
C GLY A 34 -6.54 -21.36 0.04
N GLY A 35 -7.70 -21.88 0.42
CA GLY A 35 -8.96 -21.14 0.35
C GLY A 35 -9.46 -20.95 -1.08
N SER A 36 -9.18 -21.91 -1.96
CA SER A 36 -9.64 -21.89 -3.35
C SER A 36 -10.77 -22.89 -3.57
N TRP A 37 -11.61 -22.58 -4.55
CA TRP A 37 -12.66 -23.49 -4.99
C TRP A 37 -13.01 -23.22 -6.45
N SER A 38 -13.39 -24.28 -7.17
CA SER A 38 -13.95 -24.23 -8.52
C SER A 38 -15.13 -25.18 -8.61
N PRO A 39 -16.21 -24.85 -9.36
CA PRO A 39 -17.25 -25.82 -9.65
C PRO A 39 -16.66 -27.02 -10.40
N LYS A 40 -17.11 -28.23 -10.05
CA LYS A 40 -16.69 -29.50 -10.68
C LYS A 40 -17.62 -29.93 -11.81
N GLU A 41 -18.89 -29.53 -11.72
CA GLU A 41 -19.96 -29.96 -12.62
C GLU A 41 -20.13 -29.02 -13.83
N CYS A 42 -19.48 -27.85 -13.81
CA CYS A 42 -19.54 -26.89 -14.91
C CYS A 42 -18.24 -26.09 -15.04
N LYS A 43 -18.04 -25.45 -16.20
CA LYS A 43 -16.96 -24.48 -16.37
C LYS A 43 -17.29 -23.22 -15.57
N PRO A 44 -16.37 -22.70 -14.75
CA PRO A 44 -16.61 -21.49 -13.97
C PRO A 44 -16.83 -20.30 -14.90
N ARG A 45 -17.81 -19.46 -14.57
CA ARG A 45 -18.12 -18.28 -15.37
C ARG A 45 -17.08 -17.16 -15.23
N TYR A 46 -16.48 -17.07 -14.05
CA TYR A 46 -15.46 -16.07 -13.73
C TYR A 46 -14.39 -16.68 -12.84
N LYS A 47 -13.17 -16.17 -12.98
CA LYS A 47 -12.00 -16.52 -12.16
C LYS A 47 -11.61 -15.33 -11.31
N VAL A 48 -11.88 -15.41 -10.02
CA VAL A 48 -11.90 -14.26 -9.11
C VAL A 48 -10.89 -14.41 -7.97
N ALA A 49 -9.98 -13.45 -7.82
CA ALA A 49 -9.14 -13.32 -6.64
C ALA A 49 -9.76 -12.31 -5.66
N LEU A 50 -10.02 -12.74 -4.41
CA LEU A 50 -10.39 -11.84 -3.33
C LEU A 50 -9.14 -11.43 -2.57
N ILE A 51 -8.82 -10.14 -2.60
CA ILE A 51 -7.66 -9.56 -1.93
C ILE A 51 -8.10 -8.86 -0.65
N ILE A 52 -7.65 -9.39 0.50
CA ILE A 52 -8.07 -8.96 1.83
C ILE A 52 -6.86 -8.37 2.59
N PRO A 53 -6.77 -7.05 2.76
CA PRO A 53 -5.76 -6.44 3.61
C PRO A 53 -6.17 -6.69 5.06
N TYR A 54 -5.23 -7.15 5.88
CA TYR A 54 -5.55 -7.66 7.21
C TYR A 54 -4.47 -7.35 8.23
N ARG A 55 -4.88 -7.07 9.46
CA ARG A 55 -4.01 -6.96 10.64
C ARG A 55 -4.88 -7.15 11.90
N ASN A 56 -4.54 -8.11 12.75
CA ASN A 56 -5.08 -8.27 14.11
C ASN A 56 -6.63 -8.22 14.24
N ARG A 57 -7.38 -8.82 13.30
CA ARG A 57 -8.86 -8.83 13.29
C ARG A 57 -9.43 -10.25 13.23
N GLU A 58 -8.92 -11.14 14.08
CA GLU A 58 -9.17 -12.59 13.96
C GLU A 58 -10.65 -12.96 14.02
N ASN A 59 -11.40 -12.44 15.00
CA ASN A 59 -12.83 -12.74 15.13
C ASN A 59 -13.62 -12.28 13.90
N ILE A 60 -13.29 -11.10 13.37
CA ILE A 60 -13.90 -10.56 12.16
C ILE A 60 -13.58 -11.43 10.95
N LEU A 61 -12.33 -11.89 10.81
CA LEU A 61 -11.92 -12.80 9.73
C LEU A 61 -12.67 -14.14 9.78
N LYS A 62 -12.91 -14.69 10.98
CA LYS A 62 -13.68 -15.95 11.11
C LYS A 62 -15.12 -15.77 10.63
N ILE A 63 -15.78 -14.67 11.02
CA ILE A 63 -17.12 -14.30 10.53
C ILE A 63 -17.10 -14.10 9.01
N PHE A 64 -16.10 -13.39 8.50
CA PHE A 64 -15.90 -13.17 7.06
C PHE A 64 -15.87 -14.48 6.28
N LEU A 65 -14.97 -15.40 6.65
CA LEU A 65 -14.82 -16.69 5.96
C LEU A 65 -16.07 -17.57 6.08
N LYS A 66 -16.74 -17.55 7.24
CA LYS A 66 -17.99 -18.31 7.46
C LYS A 66 -19.09 -17.91 6.48
N ASN A 67 -19.15 -16.62 6.12
CA ASN A 67 -20.17 -16.09 5.22
C ASN A 67 -19.74 -16.16 3.75
N LEU A 68 -18.51 -15.75 3.43
CA LEU A 68 -18.09 -15.58 2.03
C LEU A 68 -17.86 -16.90 1.30
N HIS A 69 -17.37 -17.97 1.94
CA HIS A 69 -17.16 -19.23 1.23
C HIS A 69 -18.46 -19.81 0.64
N PRO A 70 -19.54 -20.05 1.41
CA PRO A 70 -20.81 -20.49 0.85
C PRO A 70 -21.38 -19.52 -0.18
N PHE A 71 -21.27 -18.21 0.09
CA PHE A 71 -21.78 -17.17 -0.78
C PHE A 71 -21.14 -17.22 -2.18
N LEU A 72 -19.83 -17.33 -2.27
CA LEU A 72 -19.09 -17.39 -3.54
C LEU A 72 -19.36 -18.71 -4.28
N GLN A 73 -19.44 -19.84 -3.57
CA GLN A 73 -19.74 -21.14 -4.20
C GLN A 73 -21.15 -21.17 -4.82
N LYS A 74 -22.12 -20.52 -4.17
CA LYS A 74 -23.49 -20.39 -4.69
C LYS A 74 -23.53 -19.69 -6.05
N GLN A 75 -22.58 -18.79 -6.31
CA GLN A 75 -22.44 -18.06 -7.58
C GLN A 75 -21.73 -18.87 -8.68
N GLN A 76 -21.23 -20.07 -8.39
CA GLN A 76 -20.55 -20.96 -9.34
C GLN A 76 -19.34 -20.30 -10.03
N ILE A 77 -18.61 -19.48 -9.27
CA ILE A 77 -17.35 -18.87 -9.71
C ILE A 77 -16.15 -19.68 -9.23
N GLU A 78 -15.07 -19.67 -10.00
CA GLU A 78 -13.78 -20.13 -9.51
C GLU A 78 -13.15 -18.98 -8.72
N TYR A 79 -12.78 -19.22 -7.47
CA TYR A 79 -12.23 -18.17 -6.61
C TYR A 79 -11.06 -18.62 -5.74
N GLY A 80 -10.29 -17.63 -5.27
CA GLY A 80 -9.28 -17.81 -4.22
C GLY A 80 -9.27 -16.61 -3.27
N ILE A 81 -9.09 -16.87 -1.98
CA ILE A 81 -9.02 -15.83 -0.93
C ILE A 81 -7.57 -15.60 -0.51
N TYR A 82 -7.12 -14.35 -0.64
CA TYR A 82 -5.75 -13.90 -0.42
C TYR A 82 -5.70 -12.90 0.74
N LEU A 83 -5.29 -13.38 1.92
CA LEU A 83 -5.11 -12.56 3.10
C LEU A 83 -3.69 -11.97 3.10
N ILE A 84 -3.57 -10.65 3.07
CA ILE A 84 -2.31 -9.93 3.00
C ILE A 84 -2.09 -9.21 4.33
N GLU A 85 -1.09 -9.63 5.10
CA GLU A 85 -0.82 -9.12 6.43
C GLU A 85 0.63 -8.62 6.56
N PRO A 86 0.86 -7.36 6.95
CA PRO A 86 2.21 -6.84 7.17
C PRO A 86 2.80 -7.46 8.45
N LEU A 87 4.14 -7.51 8.56
CA LEU A 87 4.80 -7.88 9.82
C LEU A 87 4.38 -6.95 10.97
N GLN A 88 4.43 -7.50 12.18
CA GLN A 88 4.12 -6.75 13.40
C GLN A 88 5.06 -5.54 13.53
N ASN A 89 4.48 -4.42 13.97
CA ASN A 89 5.07 -3.08 14.11
C ASN A 89 4.94 -2.14 12.91
N LEU A 90 4.47 -2.56 11.74
CA LEU A 90 4.32 -1.68 10.57
C LEU A 90 3.01 -0.88 10.60
N SER A 91 3.04 0.38 10.14
CA SER A 91 1.83 1.18 9.94
C SER A 91 0.97 0.54 8.84
N PHE A 92 -0.35 0.56 9.01
CA PHE A 92 -1.23 -0.13 8.07
C PHE A 92 -1.33 0.68 6.77
N ASN A 93 -0.98 0.06 5.65
CA ASN A 93 -1.11 0.67 4.34
C ASN A 93 -2.02 -0.18 3.46
N ARG A 94 -3.31 0.17 3.44
CA ARG A 94 -4.35 -0.61 2.76
C ARG A 94 -4.10 -0.72 1.25
N GLY A 95 -3.80 0.39 0.58
CA GLY A 95 -3.56 0.40 -0.88
C GLY A 95 -2.37 -0.47 -1.29
N LEU A 96 -1.26 -0.38 -0.54
CA LEU A 96 -0.08 -1.22 -0.76
C LEU A 96 -0.39 -2.71 -0.57
N LEU A 97 -1.14 -3.07 0.47
CA LEU A 97 -1.57 -4.44 0.73
C LEU A 97 -2.40 -5.01 -0.43
N MET A 98 -3.31 -4.19 -1.00
CA MET A 98 -4.10 -4.57 -2.17
C MET A 98 -3.21 -4.85 -3.39
N ASN A 99 -2.21 -4.00 -3.64
CA ASN A 99 -1.25 -4.19 -4.73
C ASN A 99 -0.43 -5.49 -4.54
N ILE A 100 0.05 -5.77 -3.33
CA ILE A 100 0.78 -7.02 -3.04
C ILE A 100 -0.10 -8.23 -3.31
N GLY A 101 -1.36 -8.21 -2.86
CA GLY A 101 -2.28 -9.32 -3.10
C GLY A 101 -2.60 -9.53 -4.57
N PHE A 102 -2.76 -8.46 -5.34
CA PHE A 102 -2.89 -8.54 -6.80
C PHE A 102 -1.67 -9.25 -7.44
N ILE A 103 -0.46 -8.86 -7.06
CA ILE A 103 0.76 -9.45 -7.63
C ILE A 103 0.95 -10.91 -7.19
N GLU A 104 0.83 -11.21 -5.89
CA GLU A 104 1.10 -12.55 -5.36
C GLU A 104 0.03 -13.57 -5.77
N SER A 105 -1.23 -13.15 -5.90
CA SER A 105 -2.30 -14.04 -6.39
C SER A 105 -2.07 -14.47 -7.83
N LEU A 106 -1.59 -13.56 -8.68
CA LEU A 106 -1.21 -13.85 -10.06
C LEU A 106 0.05 -14.71 -10.15
N LYS A 107 1.08 -14.46 -9.34
CA LYS A 107 2.27 -15.32 -9.28
C LYS A 107 1.92 -16.74 -8.84
N LYS A 108 1.12 -16.92 -7.79
CA LYS A 108 0.74 -18.24 -7.26
C LYS A 108 -0.01 -19.10 -8.27
N THR A 109 -0.76 -18.47 -9.17
CA THR A 109 -1.69 -19.18 -10.06
C THR A 109 -1.27 -19.11 -11.52
N ASN A 110 -0.03 -18.72 -11.82
CA ASN A 110 0.46 -18.54 -13.19
C ASN A 110 -0.49 -17.68 -14.04
N GLN A 111 -0.84 -16.51 -13.50
CA GLN A 111 -1.70 -15.50 -14.12
C GLN A 111 -3.17 -15.93 -14.34
N LYS A 112 -3.67 -16.95 -13.66
CA LYS A 112 -5.04 -17.48 -13.86
C LYS A 112 -6.16 -16.46 -13.63
N TRP A 113 -6.04 -15.59 -12.64
CA TRP A 113 -7.14 -14.70 -12.23
C TRP A 113 -7.45 -13.62 -13.26
N GLU A 114 -8.73 -13.37 -13.51
CA GLU A 114 -9.22 -12.40 -14.49
C GLU A 114 -9.88 -11.19 -13.81
N CYS A 115 -10.49 -11.43 -12.64
CA CYS A 115 -11.20 -10.44 -11.84
C CYS A 115 -10.62 -10.37 -10.42
N PHE A 116 -10.56 -9.17 -9.86
CA PHE A 116 -10.04 -8.90 -8.52
C PHE A 116 -11.08 -8.18 -7.69
N MET A 117 -11.38 -8.74 -6.52
CA MET A 117 -12.22 -8.11 -5.50
C MET A 117 -11.30 -7.57 -4.41
N PHE A 118 -11.17 -6.25 -4.31
CA PHE A 118 -10.45 -5.58 -3.21
C PHE A 118 -11.42 -5.34 -2.08
N HIS A 119 -11.22 -6.02 -0.95
CA HIS A 119 -12.32 -6.25 -0.02
C HIS A 119 -11.88 -6.05 1.43
N ASP A 120 -12.56 -5.15 2.14
CA ASP A 120 -12.36 -5.00 3.58
C ASP A 120 -12.93 -6.20 4.34
N VAL A 121 -12.16 -6.69 5.32
CA VAL A 121 -12.49 -7.93 6.06
C VAL A 121 -13.78 -7.81 6.90
N ASP A 122 -14.21 -6.59 7.21
CA ASP A 122 -15.37 -6.30 8.06
C ASP A 122 -16.68 -6.12 7.29
N LEU A 123 -16.66 -6.18 5.96
CA LEU A 123 -17.85 -6.04 5.13
C LEU A 123 -18.39 -7.40 4.68
N ILE A 124 -19.70 -7.62 4.81
CA ILE A 124 -20.37 -8.85 4.37
C ILE A 124 -21.56 -8.47 3.47
N PRO A 125 -21.69 -9.05 2.26
CA PRO A 125 -22.84 -8.79 1.40
C PRO A 125 -24.12 -9.36 2.03
N GLU A 126 -25.20 -8.58 2.04
CA GLU A 126 -26.51 -8.99 2.60
C GLU A 126 -27.48 -9.52 1.54
N ASP A 127 -27.06 -9.62 0.27
CA ASP A 127 -27.88 -10.10 -0.83
C ASP A 127 -27.06 -10.94 -1.82
N ASP A 128 -27.52 -12.16 -2.11
CA ASP A 128 -26.81 -13.09 -2.99
C ASP A 128 -26.91 -12.75 -4.49
N ARG A 129 -27.72 -11.74 -4.84
CA ARG A 129 -27.75 -11.14 -6.18
C ARG A 129 -26.58 -10.16 -6.39
N ILE A 130 -25.81 -9.83 -5.35
CA ILE A 130 -24.53 -9.13 -5.49
C ILE A 130 -23.51 -10.10 -6.08
N PHE A 131 -23.39 -10.12 -7.40
CA PHE A 131 -22.50 -11.03 -8.10
C PHE A 131 -21.04 -10.55 -7.99
N TYR A 132 -20.16 -11.38 -7.43
CA TYR A 132 -18.72 -11.11 -7.27
C TYR A 132 -18.00 -11.43 -8.58
N SER A 133 -18.15 -10.52 -9.54
CA SER A 133 -17.48 -10.55 -10.85
C SER A 133 -17.15 -9.12 -11.28
N CYS A 134 -16.30 -9.02 -12.29
CA CYS A 134 -15.88 -7.74 -12.84
C CYS A 134 -16.67 -7.49 -14.12
N PRO A 135 -17.47 -6.41 -14.20
CA PRO A 135 -18.04 -5.98 -15.47
C PRO A 135 -16.99 -5.19 -16.28
N GLU A 136 -17.39 -4.69 -17.45
CA GLU A 136 -16.51 -3.90 -18.35
C GLU A 136 -15.94 -2.63 -17.70
N GLN A 137 -16.62 -2.10 -16.69
CA GLN A 137 -16.27 -0.87 -15.99
C GLN A 137 -15.97 -1.16 -14.51
N PRO A 138 -14.94 -0.56 -13.88
CA PRO A 138 -14.68 -0.74 -12.45
C PRO A 138 -15.96 -0.59 -11.61
N ARG A 139 -16.19 -1.54 -10.71
CA ARG A 139 -17.43 -1.59 -9.92
C ARG A 139 -17.15 -1.30 -8.46
N HIS A 140 -17.89 -0.34 -7.91
CA HIS A 140 -17.99 -0.17 -6.47
C HIS A 140 -19.09 -1.09 -5.94
N MET A 141 -18.72 -2.05 -5.09
CA MET A 141 -19.60 -3.10 -4.64
C MET A 141 -20.36 -2.70 -3.38
N SER A 142 -19.66 -2.12 -2.40
CA SER A 142 -20.23 -1.71 -1.11
C SER A 142 -20.71 -0.26 -1.11
N ALA A 143 -21.58 0.09 -2.05
CA ALA A 143 -22.16 1.43 -2.16
C ALA A 143 -23.01 1.82 -0.94
N TYR A 144 -23.68 0.85 -0.32
CA TYR A 144 -24.59 1.09 0.80
C TYR A 144 -24.21 0.19 1.97
N VAL A 145 -23.58 0.80 2.98
CA VAL A 145 -23.12 0.08 4.17
C VAL A 145 -24.02 0.42 5.36
N THR A 146 -24.46 -0.60 6.09
CA THR A 146 -25.49 -0.50 7.14
C THR A 146 -25.13 0.48 8.26
N LYS A 147 -23.84 0.67 8.56
CA LYS A 147 -23.35 1.66 9.54
C LYS A 147 -23.72 3.11 9.20
N TYR A 148 -23.94 3.43 7.92
CA TYR A 148 -24.33 4.76 7.46
C TYR A 148 -25.84 4.85 7.19
N ASN A 149 -26.66 4.05 7.89
CA ASN A 149 -28.10 3.92 7.65
C ASN A 149 -28.45 3.56 6.19
N SER A 150 -27.54 2.90 5.46
CA SER A 150 -27.68 2.63 4.02
C SER A 150 -27.87 3.89 3.16
N ILE A 151 -27.47 5.06 3.65
CA ILE A 151 -27.43 6.30 2.86
C ILE A 151 -26.13 6.26 2.05
N LEU A 152 -26.24 6.49 0.74
CA LEU A 152 -25.05 6.63 -0.11
C LEU A 152 -24.18 7.74 0.48
N SER A 153 -22.93 7.43 0.85
CA SER A 153 -22.01 8.42 1.44
C SER A 153 -21.44 9.40 0.39
N GLY A 154 -22.21 9.67 -0.68
CA GLY A 154 -21.86 10.49 -1.84
C GLY A 154 -21.41 9.67 -3.07
N ASP A 155 -21.62 10.20 -4.27
CA ASP A 155 -21.20 9.59 -5.55
C ASP A 155 -19.67 9.43 -5.68
N HIS A 156 -18.92 10.04 -4.76
CA HIS A 156 -17.48 10.14 -4.78
C HIS A 156 -16.75 9.00 -4.06
N ILE A 157 -17.45 8.08 -3.39
CA ILE A 157 -16.81 6.99 -2.64
C ILE A 157 -16.43 5.80 -3.53
N PHE A 158 -15.30 5.16 -3.21
CA PHE A 158 -14.83 3.91 -3.83
C PHE A 158 -14.13 2.95 -2.84
N GLY A 159 -14.29 3.19 -1.52
CA GLY A 159 -13.75 2.36 -0.45
C GLY A 159 -14.58 1.10 -0.15
N GLY A 160 -14.19 0.34 0.87
CA GLY A 160 -14.90 -0.89 1.25
C GLY A 160 -14.58 -2.06 0.33
N VAL A 161 -15.46 -2.32 -0.63
CA VAL A 161 -15.38 -3.41 -1.60
C VAL A 161 -15.46 -2.87 -3.02
N SER A 162 -14.47 -3.20 -3.85
CA SER A 162 -14.45 -2.85 -5.27
C SER A 162 -14.03 -4.03 -6.14
N ALA A 163 -14.44 -4.01 -7.41
CA ALA A 163 -14.12 -5.04 -8.40
C ALA A 163 -13.47 -4.41 -9.64
N LEU A 164 -12.31 -4.94 -10.02
CA LEU A 164 -11.60 -4.53 -11.24
C LEU A 164 -11.03 -5.74 -11.98
N THR A 165 -11.05 -5.70 -13.30
CA THR A 165 -10.37 -6.70 -14.12
C THR A 165 -8.84 -6.57 -13.97
N LYS A 166 -8.12 -7.63 -14.32
CA LYS A 166 -6.65 -7.63 -14.42
C LYS A 166 -6.13 -6.43 -15.22
N GLU A 167 -6.78 -6.15 -16.35
CA GLU A 167 -6.39 -5.11 -17.30
C GLU A 167 -6.67 -3.72 -16.75
N GLN A 168 -7.84 -3.51 -16.14
CA GLN A 168 -8.18 -2.26 -15.46
C GLN A 168 -7.16 -1.95 -14.37
N MET A 169 -6.82 -2.93 -13.51
CA MET A 169 -5.81 -2.77 -12.46
C MET A 169 -4.43 -2.38 -13.00
N LYS A 170 -3.97 -3.04 -14.05
CA LYS A 170 -2.70 -2.70 -14.70
C LYS A 170 -2.73 -1.31 -15.33
N ASN A 171 -3.81 -0.95 -16.02
CA ASN A 171 -3.93 0.34 -16.71
C ASN A 171 -3.91 1.52 -15.73
N VAL A 172 -4.53 1.37 -14.55
CA VAL A 172 -4.51 2.40 -13.50
C VAL A 172 -3.25 2.39 -12.62
N ASN A 173 -2.26 1.55 -12.94
CA ASN A 173 -1.07 1.32 -12.11
C ASN A 173 -1.40 0.95 -10.65
N GLY A 174 -2.54 0.28 -10.41
CA GLY A 174 -3.04 -0.07 -9.08
C GLY A 174 -3.19 1.09 -8.09
N TYR A 175 -3.21 0.75 -6.81
CA TYR A 175 -3.32 1.70 -5.70
C TYR A 175 -2.02 2.47 -5.49
N SER A 176 -2.12 3.63 -4.82
CA SER A 176 -0.96 4.32 -4.27
C SER A 176 -0.29 3.51 -3.16
N ASN A 177 1.05 3.49 -3.15
CA ASN A 177 1.83 2.85 -2.09
C ASN A 177 2.14 3.78 -0.92
N LEU A 178 1.66 5.03 -0.94
CA LEU A 178 2.10 6.10 0.00
C LEU A 178 1.16 6.35 1.19
N TYR A 179 0.00 5.70 1.26
CA TYR A 179 -0.97 5.92 2.34
C TYR A 179 -0.71 5.04 3.56
N PHE A 180 0.22 5.46 4.41
CA PHE A 180 0.50 4.83 5.72
C PHE A 180 -0.41 5.41 6.79
N GLY A 181 -1.24 4.56 7.40
CA GLY A 181 -2.34 5.00 8.25
C GLY A 181 -3.64 5.22 7.47
N TRP A 182 -4.69 5.61 8.18
CA TRP A 182 -6.04 5.73 7.66
C TRP A 182 -6.25 7.02 6.84
N GLY A 183 -6.89 6.87 5.69
CA GLY A 183 -7.57 7.93 4.95
C GLY A 183 -7.07 8.16 3.52
N SER A 184 -8.03 8.37 2.62
CA SER A 184 -7.86 8.90 1.26
C SER A 184 -7.11 8.01 0.26
N GLU A 185 -6.79 6.75 0.57
CA GLU A 185 -6.18 5.86 -0.43
C GLU A 185 -7.19 5.37 -1.48
N ASP A 186 -8.45 5.23 -1.08
CA ASP A 186 -9.59 4.85 -1.91
C ASP A 186 -10.05 5.99 -2.82
N ASP A 187 -10.10 7.21 -2.29
CA ASP A 187 -10.33 8.44 -3.04
C ASP A 187 -9.26 8.62 -4.13
N ASP A 188 -7.99 8.33 -3.82
CA ASP A 188 -6.88 8.45 -4.76
C ASP A 188 -7.01 7.43 -5.88
N PHE A 189 -7.33 6.19 -5.49
CA PHE A 189 -7.57 5.12 -6.43
C PHE A 189 -8.75 5.42 -7.36
N ARG A 190 -9.80 6.05 -6.85
CA ARG A 190 -10.90 6.58 -7.67
C ARG A 190 -10.41 7.63 -8.67
N LEU A 191 -9.57 8.59 -8.26
CA LEU A 191 -9.02 9.59 -9.19
C LEU A 191 -8.22 8.93 -10.32
N ARG A 192 -7.43 7.90 -10.01
CA ARG A 192 -6.68 7.10 -11.00
C ARG A 192 -7.59 6.41 -12.01
N ILE A 193 -8.70 5.83 -11.54
CA ILE A 193 -9.72 5.19 -12.38
C ILE A 193 -10.34 6.21 -13.34
N LEU A 194 -10.78 7.36 -12.81
CA LEU A 194 -11.38 8.42 -13.62
C LEU A 194 -10.38 9.01 -14.63
N LYS A 195 -9.11 9.16 -14.24
CA LYS A 195 -8.05 9.65 -15.15
C LYS A 195 -7.82 8.75 -16.35
N LYS A 196 -8.14 7.46 -16.24
CA LYS A 196 -8.08 6.47 -17.32
C LYS A 196 -9.40 6.34 -18.08
N ASN A 197 -10.32 7.29 -17.90
CA ASN A 197 -11.62 7.37 -18.58
C ASN A 197 -12.54 6.17 -18.29
N TYR A 198 -12.36 5.52 -17.14
CA TYR A 198 -13.29 4.51 -16.68
C TYR A 198 -14.44 5.17 -15.91
N ASN A 199 -15.65 4.64 -16.10
CA ASN A 199 -16.81 5.01 -15.31
C ASN A 199 -16.97 4.03 -14.15
N ILE A 200 -17.34 4.53 -12.97
CA ILE A 200 -17.57 3.66 -11.81
C ILE A 200 -19.03 3.17 -11.84
N THR A 201 -19.23 1.87 -11.93
CA THR A 201 -20.57 1.26 -11.84
C THR A 201 -20.89 0.85 -10.42
N ARG A 202 -22.18 0.87 -10.08
CA ARG A 202 -22.72 0.43 -8.78
C ARG A 202 -23.96 -0.41 -9.01
N TYR A 203 -24.19 -1.36 -8.12
CA TYR A 203 -25.49 -2.01 -8.02
C TYR A 203 -26.51 -1.03 -7.42
N PRO A 204 -27.81 -1.23 -7.68
CA PRO A 204 -28.84 -0.41 -7.06
C PRO A 204 -28.97 -0.73 -5.56
N LEU A 205 -29.58 0.20 -4.79
CA LEU A 205 -29.69 0.14 -3.32
C LEU A 205 -30.43 -1.11 -2.82
N GLU A 206 -31.39 -1.60 -3.61
CA GLU A 206 -32.23 -2.75 -3.26
C GLU A 206 -31.42 -4.05 -3.18
N ILE A 207 -30.23 -4.08 -3.78
CA ILE A 207 -29.36 -5.24 -3.87
C ILE A 207 -28.05 -5.02 -3.11
N SER A 208 -27.39 -3.85 -3.22
CA SER A 208 -26.01 -3.66 -2.74
C SER A 208 -25.84 -3.23 -1.29
N ARG A 209 -26.60 -3.85 -0.39
CA ARG A 209 -26.40 -3.65 1.04
C ARG A 209 -25.27 -4.53 1.57
N TYR A 210 -24.40 -3.91 2.34
CA TYR A 210 -23.31 -4.57 3.05
C TYR A 210 -23.41 -4.33 4.55
N PHE A 211 -23.38 -5.42 5.30
CA PHE A 211 -23.27 -5.40 6.75
C PHE A 211 -21.81 -5.12 7.14
N MET A 212 -21.60 -4.13 8.00
CA MET A 212 -20.29 -3.87 8.61
C MET A 212 -20.22 -4.50 10.00
N ILE A 213 -19.30 -5.43 10.18
CA ILE A 213 -18.99 -6.05 11.47
C ILE A 213 -18.43 -4.95 12.39
N ARG A 214 -19.03 -4.79 13.57
CA ARG A 214 -18.64 -3.74 14.51
C ARG A 214 -17.24 -3.98 15.05
N HIS A 215 -16.43 -2.93 15.03
CA HIS A 215 -15.07 -2.96 15.55
C HIS A 215 -14.59 -1.57 15.97
N THR A 216 -13.53 -1.49 16.77
CA THR A 216 -12.82 -0.24 17.04
C THR A 216 -12.17 0.28 15.76
N LYS A 217 -12.25 1.60 15.53
CA LYS A 217 -11.60 2.24 14.40
C LYS A 217 -10.09 2.22 14.60
N ASP A 218 -9.34 2.04 13.52
CA ASP A 218 -7.91 2.28 13.53
C ASP A 218 -7.64 3.74 13.93
N GLN A 219 -6.70 3.95 14.85
CA GLN A 219 -6.42 5.27 15.45
C GLN A 219 -5.33 6.04 14.70
N GLU A 220 -4.53 5.36 13.87
CA GLU A 220 -3.41 5.96 13.15
C GLU A 220 -3.90 6.64 11.88
N ILE A 221 -4.19 7.94 11.96
CA ILE A 221 -4.60 8.76 10.81
C ILE A 221 -3.36 9.19 10.02
N ASN A 222 -3.39 9.05 8.69
CA ASN A 222 -2.33 9.57 7.84
C ASN A 222 -2.37 11.11 7.80
N PRO A 223 -1.34 11.82 8.29
CA PRO A 223 -1.34 13.29 8.31
C PRO A 223 -1.21 13.93 6.91
N GLU A 224 -0.57 13.23 5.97
CA GLU A 224 -0.30 13.69 4.61
C GLU A 224 -1.42 13.33 3.61
N ARG A 225 -2.49 12.65 4.06
CA ARG A 225 -3.56 12.14 3.20
C ARG A 225 -4.11 13.15 2.19
N PHE A 226 -4.28 14.40 2.61
CA PHE A 226 -4.78 15.47 1.74
C PHE A 226 -3.71 16.01 0.78
N ASN A 227 -2.43 16.02 1.17
CA ASN A 227 -1.34 16.41 0.30
C ASN A 227 -1.10 15.34 -0.78
N LEU A 228 -1.10 14.07 -0.38
CA LEU A 228 -1.02 12.92 -1.29
C LEU A 228 -2.19 12.89 -2.28
N MET A 229 -3.39 13.28 -1.82
CA MET A 229 -4.57 13.40 -2.68
C MET A 229 -4.41 14.48 -3.76
N LYS A 230 -3.90 15.65 -3.40
CA LYS A 230 -3.70 16.75 -4.36
C LYS A 230 -2.74 16.36 -5.49
N SER A 231 -1.74 15.54 -5.20
CA SER A 231 -0.75 15.09 -6.18
C SER A 231 -1.08 13.76 -6.86
N ALA A 232 -2.21 13.12 -6.50
CA ALA A 232 -2.69 11.80 -6.97
C ALA A 232 -2.39 11.48 -8.44
N ILE A 233 -2.88 12.35 -9.33
CA ILE A 233 -2.77 12.16 -10.78
C ILE A 233 -1.34 12.33 -11.28
N ASN A 234 -0.60 13.30 -10.72
CA ASN A 234 0.77 13.59 -11.14
C ASN A 234 1.72 12.44 -10.77
N ARG A 235 1.49 11.82 -9.61
CA ARG A 235 2.32 10.71 -9.10
C ARG A 235 1.91 9.34 -9.62
N MET A 236 0.71 9.20 -10.21
CA MET A 236 0.15 7.92 -10.69
C MET A 236 1.11 7.13 -11.58
N SER A 237 1.91 7.79 -12.42
CA SER A 237 2.86 7.10 -13.31
C SER A 237 4.07 6.50 -12.60
N ASN A 238 4.41 7.01 -11.40
CA ASN A 238 5.63 6.65 -10.66
C ASN A 238 5.33 6.00 -9.30
N ASP A 239 4.09 6.03 -8.85
CA ASP A 239 3.63 5.42 -7.61
C ASP A 239 2.49 4.44 -7.88
N GLY A 240 2.76 3.15 -7.72
CA GLY A 240 1.76 2.10 -7.83
C GLY A 240 2.35 0.71 -8.01
N LEU A 241 1.73 -0.11 -8.87
CA LEU A 241 2.21 -1.47 -9.17
C LEU A 241 3.65 -1.49 -9.71
N ASN A 242 4.05 -0.45 -10.43
CA ASN A 242 5.39 -0.37 -11.03
C ASN A 242 6.52 0.01 -10.06
N SER A 243 6.21 0.57 -8.89
CA SER A 243 7.20 1.03 -7.91
C SER A 243 7.08 0.37 -6.55
N ILE A 244 6.22 -0.65 -6.43
CA ILE A 244 6.02 -1.36 -5.18
C ILE A 244 7.23 -2.22 -4.83
N GLU A 245 7.76 -2.05 -3.62
CA GLU A 245 8.83 -2.87 -3.07
C GLU A 245 8.40 -3.57 -1.78
N TYR A 246 8.51 -4.91 -1.76
CA TYR A 246 8.18 -5.72 -0.60
C TYR A 246 8.98 -7.04 -0.61
N ASN A 247 9.13 -7.67 0.55
CA ASN A 247 9.69 -9.01 0.66
C ASN A 247 8.72 -9.95 1.38
N ILE A 248 8.32 -11.04 0.73
CA ILE A 248 7.52 -12.06 1.40
C ILE A 248 8.43 -12.83 2.36
N LYS A 249 8.05 -12.85 3.64
CA LYS A 249 8.78 -13.60 4.68
C LYS A 249 8.17 -14.95 4.93
N PHE A 250 6.84 -15.01 5.02
CA PHE A 250 6.14 -16.25 5.27
C PHE A 250 4.93 -16.39 4.37
N LYS A 251 4.68 -17.62 3.92
CA LYS A 251 3.49 -18.01 3.18
C LYS A 251 2.82 -19.13 3.95
N TYR A 252 1.63 -18.88 4.46
CA TYR A 252 0.83 -19.86 5.18
C TYR A 252 -0.37 -20.26 4.34
N LEU A 253 -0.53 -21.55 4.09
CA LEU A 253 -1.67 -22.12 3.39
C LEU A 253 -2.47 -22.94 4.39
N THR A 254 -3.62 -22.41 4.82
CA THR A 254 -4.61 -23.21 5.56
C THR A 254 -5.59 -23.83 4.58
N ARG A 255 -6.58 -24.59 5.06
CA ARG A 255 -7.60 -25.12 4.15
C ARG A 255 -8.45 -24.00 3.56
N ILE A 256 -8.77 -22.99 4.36
CA ILE A 256 -9.77 -21.97 4.02
C ILE A 256 -9.18 -20.63 3.57
N ILE A 257 -7.88 -20.40 3.75
CA ILE A 257 -7.22 -19.17 3.27
C ILE A 257 -5.80 -19.41 2.76
N THR A 258 -5.36 -18.55 1.84
CA THR A 258 -3.95 -18.29 1.61
C THR A 258 -3.57 -17.00 2.34
N LYS A 259 -2.60 -17.08 3.25
CA LYS A 259 -2.08 -15.95 4.02
C LYS A 259 -0.64 -15.66 3.64
N TYR A 260 -0.36 -14.40 3.32
CA TYR A 260 1.00 -13.90 3.07
C TYR A 260 1.40 -12.94 4.18
N ASN A 261 2.52 -13.23 4.85
CA ASN A 261 3.18 -12.29 5.76
C ASN A 261 4.44 -11.74 5.09
N PHE A 262 4.61 -10.43 5.15
CA PHE A 262 5.67 -9.74 4.41
C PHE A 262 6.30 -8.61 5.22
N GLU A 263 7.58 -8.41 4.98
CA GLU A 263 8.31 -7.24 5.44
C GLU A 263 8.20 -6.16 4.36
N MET A 264 7.75 -4.98 4.76
CA MET A 264 7.74 -3.81 3.89
C MET A 264 9.14 -3.24 3.82
N PHE A 265 9.74 -3.21 2.63
CA PHE A 265 10.97 -2.43 2.46
C PHE A 265 10.69 -0.95 2.74
N SER A 266 9.48 -0.45 2.46
CA SER A 266 9.08 0.95 2.61
C SER A 266 9.02 1.49 4.05
N GLU A 267 9.23 0.67 5.08
CA GLU A 267 9.46 1.15 6.45
C GLU A 267 10.75 0.53 6.99
N CYS A 268 11.89 1.01 6.50
CA CYS A 268 13.11 0.94 7.28
C CYS A 268 12.80 1.45 8.69
N ARG A 269 12.99 0.61 9.71
CA ARG A 269 12.97 0.99 11.13
C ARG A 269 14.33 0.75 11.74
N GLN A 270 14.78 1.70 12.53
CA GLN A 270 16.01 1.59 13.29
C GLN A 270 15.88 0.41 14.24
N THR A 271 16.83 -0.51 14.20
CA THR A 271 16.90 -1.57 15.22
C THR A 271 17.50 -1.03 16.52
N PRO A 272 17.27 -1.67 17.69
CA PRO A 272 17.81 -1.19 18.96
C PRO A 272 19.34 -1.02 18.99
N LYS A 273 20.07 -1.77 18.14
CA LYS A 273 21.53 -1.78 18.05
C LYS A 273 22.07 -0.95 16.88
N GLU A 274 21.20 -0.42 16.03
CA GLU A 274 21.59 0.33 14.84
C GLU A 274 21.77 1.81 15.18
N THR A 275 22.88 2.41 14.71
CA THR A 275 23.13 3.85 14.87
C THR A 275 22.15 4.66 14.00
N ILE A 276 21.89 5.91 14.40
CA ILE A 276 21.04 6.82 13.63
C ILE A 276 21.58 6.98 12.20
N LEU A 277 22.90 7.11 12.05
CA LEU A 277 23.56 7.25 10.76
C LEU A 277 23.34 6.03 9.84
N ASN A 278 23.55 4.81 10.36
CA ASN A 278 23.34 3.59 9.57
C ASN A 278 21.88 3.43 9.15
N PHE A 279 20.97 3.78 10.06
CA PHE A 279 19.54 3.76 9.79
C PHE A 279 19.16 4.76 8.69
N VAL A 280 19.69 5.98 8.74
CA VAL A 280 19.51 7.01 7.71
C VAL A 280 20.04 6.55 6.36
N GLU A 281 21.20 5.91 6.32
CA GLU A 281 21.73 5.37 5.07
C GLU A 281 20.81 4.31 4.48
N SER A 282 20.25 3.44 5.32
CA SER A 282 19.25 2.46 4.91
C SER A 282 17.99 3.12 4.33
N VAL A 283 17.46 4.16 4.99
CA VAL A 283 16.33 4.96 4.49
C VAL A 283 16.68 5.65 3.16
N CYS A 284 17.86 6.27 3.05
CA CYS A 284 18.28 6.96 1.83
C CYS A 284 18.45 5.98 0.66
N ARG A 285 19.08 4.82 0.90
CA ARG A 285 19.27 3.77 -0.10
C ARG A 285 17.94 3.22 -0.58
N LEU A 286 17.01 2.97 0.35
CA LEU A 286 15.66 2.54 0.06
C LEU A 286 14.91 3.56 -0.81
N VAL A 287 14.85 4.83 -0.40
CA VAL A 287 14.11 5.85 -1.13
C VAL A 287 14.71 6.08 -2.53
N LYS A 288 16.04 6.07 -2.67
CA LYS A 288 16.70 6.16 -3.99
C LYS A 288 16.42 4.95 -4.88
N LYS A 289 16.28 3.76 -4.29
CA LYS A 289 15.95 2.54 -5.02
C LYS A 289 14.48 2.54 -5.50
N ILE A 290 13.55 2.99 -4.65
CA ILE A 290 12.12 3.11 -4.98
C ILE A 290 11.89 4.22 -6.04
N PHE A 291 12.63 5.33 -5.96
CA PHE A 291 12.45 6.49 -6.83
C PHE A 291 13.74 6.86 -7.62
N PRO A 292 14.24 5.97 -8.51
CA PRO A 292 15.53 6.16 -9.17
C PRO A 292 15.57 7.38 -10.11
N ASN A 293 14.43 7.77 -10.67
CA ASN A 293 14.33 8.82 -11.69
C ASN A 293 13.90 10.19 -11.16
N VAL A 294 13.78 10.35 -9.84
CA VAL A 294 13.21 11.56 -9.21
C VAL A 294 14.23 12.28 -8.30
N SER A 295 15.51 11.94 -8.44
CA SER A 295 16.62 12.49 -7.65
C SER A 295 16.64 14.02 -7.70
N GLY A 296 16.44 14.67 -6.53
CA GLY A 296 16.51 16.12 -6.38
C GLY A 296 15.16 16.85 -6.28
N SER A 297 14.01 16.16 -6.34
CA SER A 297 12.73 16.82 -6.04
C SER A 297 12.56 17.08 -4.54
N GLU A 298 11.90 18.20 -4.20
CA GLU A 298 11.55 18.55 -2.82
C GLU A 298 10.68 17.46 -2.16
N ASP A 299 9.87 16.77 -2.95
CA ASP A 299 8.98 15.70 -2.49
C ASP A 299 9.77 14.47 -2.02
N ILE A 300 10.88 14.11 -2.66
CA ILE A 300 11.75 13.03 -2.17
C ILE A 300 12.33 13.38 -0.80
N HIS A 301 12.77 14.61 -0.60
CA HIS A 301 13.34 15.01 0.68
C HIS A 301 12.30 14.93 1.80
N LYS A 302 11.04 15.31 1.52
CA LYS A 302 9.92 15.15 2.47
C LYS A 302 9.67 13.69 2.81
N VAL A 303 9.63 12.81 1.80
CA VAL A 303 9.48 11.36 2.00
C VAL A 303 10.62 10.79 2.83
N MET A 304 11.87 11.17 2.55
CA MET A 304 13.01 10.70 3.34
C MET A 304 12.96 11.17 4.80
N GLN A 305 12.58 12.43 5.04
CA GLN A 305 12.42 12.99 6.39
C GLN A 305 11.35 12.28 7.20
N GLU A 306 10.20 11.99 6.59
CA GLU A 306 9.12 11.21 7.20
C GLU A 306 9.57 9.81 7.56
N ARG A 307 10.17 9.09 6.60
CA ARG A 307 10.64 7.72 6.80
C ARG A 307 11.69 7.62 7.90
N PHE A 308 12.65 8.55 7.89
CA PHE A 308 13.63 8.67 8.94
C PHE A 308 12.96 8.90 10.29
N THR A 309 12.11 9.92 10.40
CA THR A 309 11.44 10.27 11.66
C THR A 309 10.65 9.08 12.20
N GLU A 310 9.75 8.53 11.39
CA GLU A 310 8.82 7.48 11.82
C GLU A 310 9.52 6.14 12.12
N GLY A 311 10.69 5.90 11.53
CA GLY A 311 11.44 4.68 11.75
C GLY A 311 12.40 4.70 12.94
N LEU A 312 12.62 5.85 13.60
CA LEU A 312 13.52 5.94 14.78
C LEU A 312 13.06 5.04 15.93
N PHE A 313 13.95 4.20 16.46
CA PHE A 313 13.61 3.19 17.48
C PHE A 313 13.07 3.83 18.76
N ASN A 314 13.79 4.83 19.28
CA ASN A 314 13.45 5.52 20.51
C ASN A 314 12.21 6.41 20.32
N GLN A 315 11.12 6.09 21.02
CA GLN A 315 9.84 6.82 20.91
C GLN A 315 9.97 8.31 21.28
N ARG A 316 10.71 8.64 22.35
CA ARG A 316 10.89 10.02 22.81
C ARG A 316 11.68 10.84 21.79
N LEU A 317 12.71 10.24 21.21
CA LEU A 317 13.48 10.85 20.13
C LEU A 317 12.61 11.06 18.90
N ARG A 318 11.85 10.03 18.49
CA ARG A 318 10.91 10.09 17.35
C ARG A 318 9.93 11.25 17.49
N GLU A 319 9.27 11.40 18.63
CA GLU A 319 8.33 12.50 18.88
C GLU A 319 9.00 13.88 18.84
N THR A 320 10.23 13.98 19.37
CA THR A 320 11.03 15.21 19.37
C THR A 320 11.46 15.61 17.96
N VAL A 321 11.92 14.65 17.17
CA VAL A 321 12.31 14.84 15.76
C VAL A 321 11.09 15.15 14.90
N ARG A 322 9.95 14.47 15.11
CA ARG A 322 8.67 14.76 14.43
C ARG A 322 8.21 16.20 14.65
N SER A 323 8.28 16.66 15.89
CA SER A 323 7.91 18.04 16.23
C SER A 323 8.81 19.07 15.52
N LYS A 324 10.12 18.78 15.38
CA LYS A 324 11.05 19.65 14.64
C LYS A 324 10.77 19.60 13.13
N MET A 325 10.56 18.41 12.56
CA MET A 325 10.22 18.22 11.14
C MET A 325 8.96 19.01 10.75
N LEU A 326 7.88 18.90 11.53
CA LEU A 326 6.62 19.63 11.27
C LEU A 326 6.82 21.15 11.34
N LYS A 327 7.59 21.65 12.31
CA LYS A 327 7.95 23.08 12.40
C LYS A 327 8.77 23.56 11.19
N MET A 328 9.65 22.71 10.67
CA MET A 328 10.45 23.01 9.47
C MET A 328 9.57 23.09 8.22
N ARG A 329 8.61 22.18 8.06
CA ARG A 329 7.69 22.14 6.91
C ARG A 329 6.74 23.35 6.82
N ASN A 330 6.39 23.95 7.95
CA ASN A 330 5.49 25.11 7.98
C ASN A 330 6.19 26.44 7.64
N LYS A 331 7.53 26.49 7.52
CA LYS A 331 8.26 27.73 7.17
C LYS A 331 8.33 27.88 5.64
N THR A 332 7.59 28.85 5.10
CA THR A 332 7.36 29.09 3.65
C THR A 332 8.55 29.60 2.82
N LYS A 333 9.74 29.80 3.41
CA LYS A 333 10.88 30.47 2.75
C LYS A 333 12.18 29.67 2.63
N LYS A 334 12.24 28.41 3.09
CA LYS A 334 13.48 27.60 3.04
C LYS A 334 13.22 26.14 2.71
N THR A 335 13.96 25.61 1.74
CA THR A 335 14.11 24.17 1.50
C THR A 335 14.95 23.57 2.62
N PHE A 336 14.36 22.64 3.37
CA PHE A 336 15.04 21.92 4.44
C PHE A 336 15.47 20.55 3.95
N HIS A 337 16.74 20.21 4.16
CA HIS A 337 17.29 18.93 3.74
C HIS A 337 17.11 17.87 4.84
N ILE A 338 17.25 16.60 4.47
CA ILE A 338 17.23 15.50 5.44
C ILE A 338 18.36 15.65 6.47
N GLN A 339 19.52 16.19 6.07
CA GLN A 339 20.69 16.37 6.93
C GLN A 339 20.39 17.22 8.18
N ASP A 340 19.60 18.28 8.03
CA ASP A 340 19.21 19.16 9.14
C ASP A 340 18.45 18.38 10.23
N LEU A 341 17.68 17.37 9.82
CA LEU A 341 16.88 16.54 10.72
C LEU A 341 17.72 15.43 11.37
N ILE A 342 18.73 14.92 10.65
CA ILE A 342 19.68 13.91 11.13
C ILE A 342 20.55 14.51 12.24
N ASP A 343 21.16 15.67 11.98
CA ASP A 343 22.02 16.36 12.93
C ASP A 343 21.25 16.68 14.23
N TYR A 344 19.98 17.09 14.10
CA TYR A 344 19.10 17.32 15.23
C TYR A 344 18.80 16.04 16.03
N ALA A 345 18.56 14.92 15.34
CA ALA A 345 18.31 13.63 15.98
C ALA A 345 19.53 13.12 16.74
N GLU A 346 20.73 13.21 16.18
CA GLU A 346 21.99 12.81 16.85
C GLU A 346 22.27 13.68 18.09
N CYS A 347 22.05 15.00 17.99
CA CYS A 347 22.21 15.93 19.11
C CYS A 347 21.23 15.63 20.27
N LYS A 348 19.98 15.27 19.97
CA LYS A 348 19.00 14.89 21.00
C LYS A 348 19.24 13.49 21.55
N ASN A 349 19.68 12.54 20.73
CA ASN A 349 19.97 11.17 21.18
C ASN A 349 21.10 11.15 22.21
N SER A 350 22.19 11.87 21.94
CA SER A 350 23.31 12.02 22.88
C SER A 350 22.94 12.72 24.20
N SER A 351 21.85 13.52 24.21
CA SER A 351 21.33 14.14 25.43
C SER A 351 20.48 13.18 26.29
N TYR A 352 20.06 12.03 25.75
CA TYR A 352 19.32 11.01 26.49
C TYR A 352 20.23 9.95 27.12
N ASP A 353 21.42 9.73 26.56
CA ASP A 353 22.41 8.78 27.09
C ASP A 353 23.21 9.33 28.29
N SER A 354 23.17 10.65 28.54
CA SER A 354 23.84 11.27 29.70
C SER A 354 22.93 11.28 30.94
N SER A 355 23.02 10.25 31.77
CA SER A 355 22.44 10.23 33.11
C SER A 355 23.28 11.05 34.10
N HIS A 356 23.33 12.37 33.95
CA HIS A 356 23.57 13.33 35.03
C HIS A 356 23.47 14.79 34.56
N SER A 357 22.94 15.62 35.47
CA SER A 357 23.00 17.08 35.55
C SER A 357 22.17 17.90 34.56
N ASP A 358 21.25 18.68 35.14
CA ASP A 358 20.85 20.00 34.71
C ASP A 358 22.00 20.77 34.02
N LEU A 359 21.66 21.54 32.97
CA LEU A 359 22.53 22.39 32.12
C LEU A 359 23.00 21.80 30.76
N LYS A 360 22.10 21.26 29.94
CA LYS A 360 22.28 21.21 28.45
C LYS A 360 21.03 21.59 27.64
N LYS A 361 20.11 22.37 28.19
CA LYS A 361 19.20 23.18 27.36
C LYS A 361 20.02 24.35 26.83
N THR A 362 20.47 24.32 25.56
CA THR A 362 20.68 25.53 24.69
C THR A 362 21.49 25.31 23.38
N SER A 363 21.99 24.12 23.03
CA SER A 363 22.72 23.94 21.77
C SER A 363 21.84 23.46 20.60
N CYS A 364 21.13 22.34 20.74
CA CYS A 364 20.42 21.69 19.62
C CYS A 364 19.19 22.47 19.09
N ASP A 365 18.69 23.46 19.83
CA ASP A 365 17.50 24.23 19.45
C ASP A 365 17.84 25.51 18.68
N LYS A 366 19.14 25.85 18.55
CA LYS A 366 19.57 26.96 17.70
C LYS A 366 19.39 26.52 16.24
N ASP A 367 18.59 27.26 15.48
CA ASP A 367 18.58 27.21 14.02
C ASP A 367 19.96 27.72 13.54
N GLN A 368 21.04 26.93 13.68
CA GLN A 368 22.36 27.33 13.20
C GLN A 368 22.40 27.20 11.68
N PHE A 369 22.19 28.35 11.06
CA PHE A 369 22.35 28.61 9.65
C PHE A 369 23.77 28.25 9.19
N ARG A 370 23.92 27.30 8.26
CA ARG A 370 25.05 27.37 7.33
C ARG A 370 24.76 28.53 6.37
N GLN A 371 25.51 29.61 6.49
CA GLN A 371 25.72 30.49 5.35
C GLN A 371 26.62 29.78 4.32
N PRO A 372 26.53 30.11 3.03
CA PRO A 372 27.47 29.59 2.05
C PRO A 372 28.86 30.09 2.45
N ILE A 373 29.77 29.17 2.81
CA ILE A 373 31.18 29.51 2.95
C ILE A 373 31.67 29.78 1.52
N ALA A 374 31.94 31.05 1.25
CA ALA A 374 32.76 31.44 0.12
C ALA A 374 34.18 30.86 0.33
N ASN A 375 34.66 30.15 -0.69
CA ASN A 375 36.04 29.71 -0.90
C ASN A 375 36.75 29.00 0.26
N ASP A 376 36.69 27.67 0.25
CA ASP A 376 37.86 26.87 0.64
C ASP A 376 37.95 25.58 -0.20
N GLN A 377 38.88 25.55 -1.16
CA GLN A 377 39.03 24.56 -2.22
C GLN A 377 39.59 23.20 -1.76
N ASN A 378 39.54 22.83 -0.47
CA ASN A 378 40.30 21.69 0.06
C ASN A 378 39.51 20.59 0.79
N ARG A 379 38.23 20.34 0.42
CA ARG A 379 37.48 19.16 0.93
C ARG A 379 36.63 18.38 -0.08
N GLN A 380 36.79 18.61 -1.39
CA GLN A 380 36.08 17.85 -2.43
C GLN A 380 36.88 16.73 -3.09
N ASN A 381 38.16 16.50 -2.72
CA ASN A 381 39.02 15.55 -3.45
C ASN A 381 39.20 14.15 -2.85
N ASN A 382 38.41 13.72 -1.86
CA ASN A 382 38.51 12.36 -1.30
C ASN A 382 37.37 11.40 -1.69
N PHE A 383 36.55 11.75 -2.67
CA PHE A 383 35.46 10.88 -3.15
C PHE A 383 35.52 10.54 -4.64
N VAL A 384 36.69 10.60 -5.29
CA VAL A 384 36.90 9.95 -6.61
C VAL A 384 38.38 9.61 -6.80
N SER A 385 38.83 8.44 -6.33
CA SER A 385 40.01 7.76 -6.93
C SER A 385 40.23 6.38 -6.30
N ASN A 386 39.85 5.32 -7.04
CA ASN A 386 40.74 4.19 -7.37
C ASN A 386 39.94 3.01 -7.90
N SER A 387 39.92 2.88 -9.22
CA SER A 387 40.25 1.65 -9.95
C SER A 387 39.84 1.89 -11.39
N TYR A 388 40.80 2.16 -12.27
CA TYR A 388 40.84 1.65 -13.64
C TYR A 388 42.24 1.97 -14.18
N SER A 389 43.08 0.95 -14.16
CA SER A 389 44.36 0.91 -14.85
C SER A 389 44.13 1.12 -16.34
N LYS A 390 44.80 2.14 -16.89
CA LYS A 390 44.97 2.31 -18.35
C LYS A 390 46.01 1.31 -18.85
N GLN A 391 45.70 0.66 -19.96
CA GLN A 391 46.66 0.46 -21.05
C GLN A 391 45.99 0.73 -22.41
N PRO A 392 46.76 1.11 -23.45
CA PRO A 392 46.28 2.05 -24.46
C PRO A 392 46.31 1.52 -25.91
N TYR A 393 45.67 2.32 -26.77
CA TYR A 393 45.94 2.56 -28.20
C TYR A 393 45.05 1.97 -29.31
N SER A 394 44.90 2.87 -30.30
CA SER A 394 44.36 2.78 -31.66
C SER A 394 42.83 2.72 -31.74
N GLY A 395 42.11 3.60 -32.43
CA GLY A 395 42.46 4.46 -33.56
C GLY A 395 41.50 4.10 -34.71
N TYR A 396 40.87 5.11 -35.32
CA TYR A 396 40.18 5.17 -36.63
C TYR A 396 38.77 5.78 -36.64
N ASN A 397 38.76 7.03 -37.12
CA ASN A 397 37.94 7.65 -38.18
C ASN A 397 36.41 7.61 -38.19
N HIS A 398 35.86 8.83 -38.10
CA HIS A 398 34.93 9.50 -39.02
C HIS A 398 33.97 8.66 -39.88
N SER A 399 32.68 8.95 -39.72
CA SER A 399 31.85 9.50 -40.83
C SER A 399 30.51 10.05 -40.34
N ASN A 400 30.22 11.27 -40.79
CA ASN A 400 28.93 11.96 -40.77
C ASN A 400 27.80 11.15 -41.43
N LEU A 401 26.56 11.49 -41.04
CA LEU A 401 25.30 11.56 -41.82
C LEU A 401 24.18 11.52 -40.75
N GLY A 402 23.15 12.36 -40.71
CA GLY A 402 22.55 13.31 -41.63
C GLY A 402 21.10 13.47 -41.13
N TYR A 403 20.64 14.70 -41.06
CA TYR A 403 19.26 15.08 -40.71
C TYR A 403 18.22 14.34 -41.56
N ASN A 404 17.07 13.97 -40.96
CA ASN A 404 15.79 14.13 -41.63
C ASN A 404 14.62 14.19 -40.65
N GLN A 405 13.93 15.34 -40.67
CA GLN A 405 12.59 15.53 -40.14
C GLN A 405 11.58 14.90 -41.10
N GLY A 406 10.60 14.17 -40.57
CA GLY A 406 9.48 13.63 -41.33
C GLY A 406 8.22 13.59 -40.48
N ASN A 407 7.32 14.54 -40.74
CA ASN A 407 5.93 14.54 -40.29
C ASN A 407 5.21 13.25 -40.70
N LEU A 408 4.28 12.77 -39.86
CA LEU A 408 3.03 12.18 -40.34
C LEU A 408 1.95 12.23 -39.26
N LYS A 409 0.93 13.05 -39.56
CA LYS A 409 -0.43 12.96 -39.03
C LYS A 409 -1.09 11.73 -39.66
N LEU A 410 -1.69 10.88 -38.83
CA LEU A 410 -3.10 10.47 -38.88
C LEU A 410 -3.44 9.66 -37.62
#